data_AF-A0A7W8Y9A0-F1
#
_entry.id   AF-A0A7W8Y9A0-F1
#
_cell.length_a   1.000
_cell.length_b   1.000
_cell.length_c   1.000
_cell.angle_alpha   90.00
_cell.angle_beta   90.00
_cell.angle_gamma   90.00
#
_symmetry.space_group_name_H-M   'P 1'
#
loop_
_entity.id
_entity.type
_entity.pdbx_description
1 polymer ?
#
loop_
_entity_poly.entity_id
_entity_poly.type
_entity_poly.pdbx_seq_one_letter_code
_entity_poly.pdbx_strand_id
1 'polypeptide(L)'
;MSESEQKLEILSGEALRAALAELPDWRERDSHVVSAFKFKKSATAVEFMGKAGAAAESAQHHPDLEWRWNTVFLAISTHSEGTKVTRKDTDLAEKLSVAAAELGGTAEPERYGEQFKK
;
A
#
# COMPACT_ATOMS: atom_id res chain seq x y z
N MET A 1 -10.75 8.57 27.63
CA MET A 1 -10.78 9.80 26.81
C MET A 1 -11.21 9.35 25.43
N SER A 2 -12.38 9.79 24.97
CA SER A 2 -13.00 9.37 23.71
C SER A 2 -12.20 9.97 22.57
N GLU A 3 -11.48 9.16 21.79
CA GLU A 3 -10.95 9.60 20.50
C GLU A 3 -12.13 9.99 19.62
N SER A 4 -12.28 11.30 19.38
CA SER A 4 -13.19 11.81 18.38
C SER A 4 -12.79 11.20 17.04
N GLU A 5 -13.70 10.47 16.39
CA GLU A 5 -13.56 10.05 14.99
C GLU A 5 -13.32 11.31 14.14
N GLN A 6 -12.05 11.57 13.83
CA GLN A 6 -11.72 12.60 12.86
C GLN A 6 -12.05 12.03 11.49
N LYS A 7 -13.10 12.59 10.89
CA LYS A 7 -13.45 12.31 9.50
C LYS A 7 -12.27 12.62 8.60
N LEU A 8 -11.76 11.61 7.93
CA LEU A 8 -10.60 11.76 7.04
C LEU A 8 -11.05 12.29 5.67
N GLU A 9 -10.17 13.03 5.03
CA GLU A 9 -10.40 13.50 3.66
C GLU A 9 -10.31 12.31 2.69
N ILE A 10 -11.43 12.00 2.04
CA ILE A 10 -11.51 11.01 0.98
C ILE A 10 -10.92 11.60 -0.30
N LEU A 11 -9.94 10.91 -0.87
CA LEU A 11 -9.37 11.24 -2.17
C LEU A 11 -10.18 10.55 -3.26
N SER A 12 -10.64 11.32 -4.25
CA SER A 12 -11.36 10.78 -5.41
C SER A 12 -11.15 11.67 -6.63
N GLY A 13 -11.47 11.15 -7.82
CA GLY A 13 -11.43 11.92 -9.07
C GLY A 13 -10.06 12.52 -9.33
N GLU A 14 -10.00 13.85 -9.44
CA GLU A 14 -8.76 14.56 -9.73
C GLU A 14 -7.76 14.55 -8.57
N ALA A 15 -8.22 14.64 -7.33
CA ALA A 15 -7.35 14.63 -6.15
C ALA A 15 -6.60 13.30 -6.03
N LEU A 16 -7.29 12.18 -6.25
CA LEU A 16 -6.65 10.86 -6.24
C LEU A 16 -5.68 10.70 -7.42
N ARG A 17 -6.05 11.16 -8.63
CA ARG A 17 -5.14 11.14 -9.78
C ARG A 17 -3.87 11.95 -9.54
N ALA A 18 -3.99 13.13 -8.93
CA ALA A 18 -2.85 13.97 -8.58
C ALA A 18 -1.94 13.29 -7.55
N ALA A 19 -2.52 12.69 -6.50
CA ALA A 19 -1.74 11.95 -5.51
C ALA A 19 -1.02 10.73 -6.11
N LEU A 20 -1.68 9.99 -7.00
CA LEU A 20 -1.07 8.83 -7.68
C LEU A 20 -0.06 9.19 -8.76
N ALA A 21 -0.10 10.41 -9.31
CA ALA A 21 0.93 10.88 -10.23
C ALA A 21 2.32 10.95 -9.57
N GLU A 22 2.35 11.24 -8.27
CA GLU A 22 3.57 11.25 -7.44
C GLU A 22 3.94 9.86 -6.91
N LEU A 23 3.10 8.84 -7.13
CA LEU A 23 3.29 7.46 -6.67
C LEU A 23 3.28 6.48 -7.86
N PRO A 24 4.32 6.51 -8.72
CA PRO A 24 4.35 5.70 -9.95
C PRO A 24 4.30 4.18 -9.68
N ASP A 25 4.68 3.76 -8.47
CA ASP A 25 4.64 2.38 -8.00
C ASP A 25 3.24 1.87 -7.65
N TRP A 26 2.21 2.74 -7.66
CA TRP A 26 0.87 2.43 -7.15
C TRP A 26 -0.23 2.69 -8.18
N ARG A 27 -1.33 1.95 -8.09
CA ARG A 27 -2.53 2.15 -8.92
C ARG A 27 -3.77 2.19 -8.06
N GLU A 28 -4.80 2.87 -8.54
CA GLU A 28 -6.14 2.73 -7.97
C GLU A 28 -6.79 1.44 -8.49
N ARG A 29 -7.37 0.65 -7.59
CA ARG A 29 -8.22 -0.49 -7.93
C ARG A 29 -9.22 -0.78 -6.83
N ASP A 30 -10.49 -0.96 -7.19
CA ASP A 30 -11.56 -1.39 -6.27
C ASP A 30 -11.60 -0.59 -4.95
N SER A 31 -11.47 0.75 -5.02
CA SER A 31 -11.38 1.68 -3.87
C SER A 31 -10.16 1.54 -2.96
N HIS A 32 -9.10 0.91 -3.46
CA HIS A 32 -7.80 0.78 -2.80
C HIS A 32 -6.71 1.42 -3.65
N VAL A 33 -5.63 1.84 -3.00
CA VAL A 33 -4.33 1.97 -3.67
C VAL A 33 -3.60 0.64 -3.56
N VAL A 34 -3.15 0.13 -4.70
CA VAL A 34 -2.59 -1.23 -4.81
C VAL A 34 -1.22 -1.23 -5.47
N SER A 35 -0.38 -2.18 -5.07
CA SER A 35 0.91 -2.43 -5.71
C SER A 35 1.35 -3.89 -5.53
N ALA A 36 2.36 -4.28 -6.29
CA ALA A 36 3.11 -5.52 -6.07
C ALA A 36 4.60 -5.19 -6.10
N PHE A 37 5.34 -5.60 -5.06
CA PHE A 37 6.78 -5.40 -4.97
C PHE A 37 7.48 -6.74 -5.11
N LYS A 38 8.32 -6.86 -6.13
CA LYS A 38 9.12 -8.06 -6.40
C LYS A 38 10.56 -7.86 -5.99
N PHE A 39 11.11 -8.87 -5.34
CA PHE A 39 12.48 -8.89 -4.82
C PHE A 39 13.29 -10.02 -5.47
N LYS A 40 14.62 -9.95 -5.37
CA LYS A 40 15.48 -11.02 -5.92
C LYS A 40 15.33 -12.36 -5.18
N LYS A 41 15.01 -12.32 -3.88
CA LYS A 41 14.90 -13.49 -3.01
C LYS A 41 13.71 -13.35 -2.08
N SER A 42 13.12 -14.48 -1.69
CA SER A 42 12.02 -14.51 -0.73
C SER A 42 12.39 -13.96 0.65
N ALA A 43 13.64 -14.16 1.10
CA ALA A 43 14.11 -13.60 2.36
C ALA A 43 14.02 -12.06 2.38
N THR A 44 14.37 -11.39 1.27
CA THR A 44 14.24 -9.93 1.15
C THR A 44 12.78 -9.49 1.10
N ALA A 45 11.89 -10.30 0.50
CA ALA A 45 10.45 -10.03 0.55
C ALA A 45 9.92 -10.09 2.00
N VAL A 46 10.39 -11.04 2.81
CA VAL A 46 10.05 -11.12 4.25
C VAL A 46 10.58 -9.92 5.03
N GLU A 47 11.80 -9.48 4.74
CA GLU A 47 12.35 -8.25 5.33
C GLU A 47 11.48 -7.03 5.00
N PHE A 48 11.03 -6.90 3.75
CA PHE A 48 10.10 -5.87 3.34
C PHE A 48 8.77 -5.95 4.09
N MET A 49 8.19 -7.14 4.28
CA MET A 49 6.98 -7.31 5.08
C MET A 49 7.17 -6.81 6.53
N GLY A 50 8.34 -7.05 7.12
CA GLY A 50 8.68 -6.52 8.45
C GLY A 50 8.72 -5.00 8.48
N LYS A 51 9.36 -4.36 7.50
CA LYS A 51 9.35 -2.89 7.35
C LYS A 51 7.93 -2.36 7.13
N ALA A 52 7.14 -3.04 6.31
CA ALA A 52 5.76 -2.65 6.04
C ALA A 52 4.89 -2.71 7.30
N GLY A 53 5.02 -3.78 8.10
CA GLY A 53 4.34 -3.90 9.38
C GLY A 53 4.72 -2.80 10.36
N ALA A 54 6.01 -2.45 10.47
CA ALA A 54 6.47 -1.35 11.32
C ALA A 54 5.94 0.01 10.87
N ALA A 55 5.93 0.28 9.55
CA ALA A 55 5.41 1.52 8.99
C ALA A 55 3.89 1.65 9.22
N ALA A 56 3.15 0.54 9.04
CA ALA A 56 1.72 0.45 9.28
C ALA A 56 1.37 0.72 10.75
N GLU A 57 2.08 0.07 11.67
CA GLU A 57 1.87 0.25 13.12
C GLU A 57 2.15 1.69 13.55
N SER A 58 3.26 2.27 13.10
CA SER A 58 3.59 3.67 13.38
C SER A 58 2.57 4.67 12.81
N ALA A 59 1.88 4.31 11.73
CA ALA A 59 0.83 5.12 11.11
C ALA A 59 -0.56 4.89 11.73
N GLN A 60 -0.71 3.87 12.60
CA GLN A 60 -2.00 3.30 13.00
C GLN A 60 -2.94 3.12 11.79
N HIS A 61 -2.38 2.56 10.71
CA HIS A 61 -3.07 2.39 9.43
C HIS A 61 -2.48 1.17 8.73
N HIS A 62 -3.27 0.11 8.57
CA HIS A 62 -2.75 -1.19 8.17
C HIS A 62 -3.18 -1.53 6.74
N PRO A 63 -2.25 -1.98 5.87
CA PRO A 63 -2.58 -2.48 4.56
C PRO A 63 -2.99 -3.96 4.62
N ASP A 64 -3.75 -4.40 3.64
CA ASP A 64 -3.85 -5.82 3.30
C ASP A 64 -2.58 -6.25 2.57
N LEU A 65 -2.01 -7.39 3.00
CA LEU A 65 -0.75 -7.90 2.47
C LEU A 65 -0.89 -9.38 2.11
N GLU A 66 -0.52 -9.74 0.88
CA GLU A 66 -0.42 -11.12 0.40
C GLU A 66 1.02 -11.41 -0.07
N TRP A 67 1.56 -12.57 0.26
CA TRP A 67 2.94 -12.93 -0.05
C TRP A 67 3.02 -14.17 -0.96
N ARG A 68 3.70 -14.03 -2.10
CA ARG A 68 3.97 -15.11 -3.07
C ARG A 68 5.46 -15.18 -3.38
N TRP A 69 6.17 -16.10 -2.72
CA TRP A 69 7.61 -16.36 -2.88
C TRP A 69 8.48 -15.10 -2.71
N ASN A 70 8.77 -14.37 -3.78
CA ASN A 70 9.60 -13.17 -3.77
C ASN A 70 8.80 -11.90 -4.11
N THR A 71 7.48 -11.98 -4.21
CA THR A 71 6.59 -10.85 -4.50
C THR A 71 5.63 -10.63 -3.33
N VAL A 72 5.47 -9.37 -2.92
CA VAL A 72 4.50 -8.94 -1.90
C VAL A 72 3.47 -8.04 -2.57
N PHE A 73 2.20 -8.40 -2.45
CA PHE A 73 1.07 -7.65 -2.98
C PHE A 73 0.42 -6.87 -1.86
N LEU A 74 0.11 -5.61 -2.10
CA LEU A 74 -0.43 -4.69 -1.11
C LEU A 74 -1.70 -4.03 -1.63
N ALA A 75 -2.70 -3.92 -0.75
CA ALA A 75 -3.87 -3.07 -0.92
C ALA A 75 -4.01 -2.18 0.32
N ILE A 76 -4.26 -0.89 0.12
CA ILE A 76 -4.45 0.06 1.21
C ILE A 76 -5.74 0.83 0.97
N SER A 77 -6.61 0.84 1.97
CA SER A 77 -7.78 1.70 2.03
C SER A 77 -8.09 2.04 3.48
N THR A 78 -8.90 3.08 3.66
CA THR A 78 -9.39 3.48 4.98
C THR A 78 -10.76 2.85 5.25
N HIS A 79 -10.79 1.80 6.08
CA HIS A 79 -12.03 1.08 6.41
C HIS A 79 -13.07 1.95 7.13
N SER A 80 -12.64 2.81 8.05
CA SER A 80 -13.55 3.69 8.81
C SER A 80 -14.31 4.70 7.94
N GLU A 81 -13.78 5.01 6.76
CA GLU A 81 -14.44 5.89 5.77
C GLU A 81 -15.23 5.10 4.72
N GLY A 82 -15.65 3.88 5.06
CA GLY A 82 -16.41 3.00 4.17
C GLY A 82 -15.55 2.35 3.08
N THR A 83 -14.30 2.01 3.40
CA THR A 83 -13.33 1.41 2.47
C THR A 83 -13.08 2.31 1.27
N LYS A 84 -12.50 3.47 1.55
CA LYS A 84 -12.16 4.49 0.54
C LYS A 84 -10.72 4.94 0.71
N VAL A 85 -10.15 5.44 -0.38
CA VAL A 85 -8.81 6.03 -0.36
C VAL A 85 -8.87 7.40 0.32
N THR A 86 -7.98 7.62 1.27
CA THR A 86 -7.72 8.89 1.96
C THR A 86 -6.24 9.24 1.86
N ARG A 87 -5.87 10.40 2.41
CA ARG A 87 -4.46 10.81 2.49
C ARG A 87 -3.59 9.80 3.26
N LYS A 88 -4.12 9.12 4.28
CA LYS A 88 -3.38 8.09 5.03
C LYS A 88 -2.93 6.94 4.14
N ASP A 89 -3.76 6.57 3.18
CA ASP A 89 -3.46 5.47 2.24
C ASP A 89 -2.28 5.83 1.33
N THR A 90 -2.28 7.05 0.77
CA THR A 90 -1.20 7.53 -0.10
C THR A 90 0.10 7.79 0.67
N ASP A 91 0.00 8.29 1.91
CA ASP A 91 1.18 8.52 2.76
C ASP A 91 1.82 7.19 3.19
N LEU A 92 1.02 6.15 3.47
CA LEU A 92 1.56 4.82 3.74
C LEU A 92 2.16 4.20 2.47
N ALA A 93 1.48 4.33 1.32
CA ALA A 93 1.98 3.86 0.03
C ALA A 93 3.38 4.43 -0.30
N GLU A 94 3.59 5.73 -0.08
CA GLU A 94 4.89 6.39 -0.25
C GLU A 94 5.98 5.75 0.62
N LYS A 95 5.71 5.57 1.92
CA LYS A 95 6.66 4.92 2.85
C LYS A 95 7.02 3.51 2.42
N LEU A 96 6.05 2.76 1.91
CA LEU A 96 6.27 1.39 1.43
C LEU A 96 7.07 1.37 0.12
N SER A 97 6.85 2.32 -0.80
CA SER A 97 7.71 2.52 -1.97
C SER A 97 9.17 2.77 -1.59
N VAL A 98 9.43 3.66 -0.62
CA VAL A 98 10.79 3.92 -0.12
C VAL A 98 11.40 2.66 0.49
N ALA A 99 10.68 1.98 1.37
CA ALA A 99 11.16 0.75 2.01
C ALA A 99 11.45 -0.37 1.00
N ALA A 100 10.64 -0.50 -0.06
CA ALA A 100 10.88 -1.46 -1.13
C ALA A 100 12.14 -1.09 -1.93
N ALA A 101 12.31 0.18 -2.29
CA ALA A 101 13.47 0.65 -3.04
C ALA A 101 14.79 0.45 -2.28
N GLU A 102 14.82 0.73 -0.97
CA GLU A 102 15.98 0.47 -0.10
C GLU A 102 16.41 -1.01 -0.11
N LEU A 103 15.45 -1.91 -0.25
CA LEU A 103 15.68 -3.36 -0.30
C LEU A 103 15.90 -3.88 -1.74
N GLY A 104 16.00 -2.99 -2.72
CA GLY A 104 16.18 -3.33 -4.14
C GLY A 104 14.95 -4.01 -4.76
N GLY A 105 13.76 -3.73 -4.23
CA GLY A 105 12.48 -4.15 -4.79
C GLY A 105 12.16 -3.43 -6.09
N THR A 106 11.47 -4.11 -6.99
CA THR A 106 10.89 -3.52 -8.20
C THR A 106 9.39 -3.47 -8.04
N ALA A 107 8.79 -2.29 -8.21
CA ALA A 107 7.35 -2.14 -8.25
C ALA A 107 6.81 -2.66 -9.59
N GLU A 108 5.80 -3.52 -9.51
CA GLU A 108 5.09 -4.12 -10.63
C GLU A 108 3.57 -4.01 -10.35
N PRO A 109 3.01 -2.80 -10.16
CA PRO A 109 1.63 -2.62 -9.69
C PRO A 109 0.57 -3.23 -10.60
N GLU A 110 0.85 -3.37 -11.89
CA GLU A 110 0.01 -4.07 -12.86
C GLU A 110 -0.21 -5.55 -12.55
N ARG A 111 0.67 -6.16 -11.74
CA ARG A 111 0.52 -7.56 -11.29
C ARG A 111 -0.47 -7.71 -10.15
N TYR A 112 -0.94 -6.63 -9.52
CA TYR A 112 -1.97 -6.76 -8.50
C TYR A 112 -3.23 -7.41 -9.09
N GLY A 113 -3.71 -8.48 -8.46
CA GLY A 113 -4.74 -9.40 -8.94
C GLY A 113 -4.18 -10.78 -9.33
N GLU A 114 -2.88 -10.89 -9.66
CA GLU A 114 -2.25 -12.18 -9.94
C GLU A 114 -2.15 -13.08 -8.71
N GLN A 115 -2.14 -12.50 -7.51
CA GLN A 115 -2.08 -13.25 -6.26
C GLN A 115 -3.26 -14.19 -6.02
N PHE A 116 -4.35 -14.03 -6.77
CA PHE A 116 -5.56 -14.85 -6.69
C PHE A 116 -5.65 -15.93 -7.78
N LYS A 117 -4.70 -15.95 -8.74
CA LYS A 117 -4.64 -16.98 -9.78
C LYS A 117 -4.11 -18.29 -9.15
N LYS A 118 -4.77 -19.41 -9.45
CA LYS A 118 -4.38 -20.76 -9.00
C LYS A 118 -3.30 -21.35 -9.91
#